data_AF-A0A4Q5V6J9-F1
#
_entry.id   AF-A0A4Q5V6J9-F1
#
_cell.length_a   1.000
_cell.length_b   1.000
_cell.length_c   1.000
_cell.angle_alpha   90.00
_cell.angle_beta   90.00
_cell.angle_gamma   90.00
#
_symmetry.space_group_name_H-M   'P 1'
#
loop_
_entity.id
_entity.type
_entity.pdbx_description
1 polymer ?
#
loop_
_entity_poly.entity_id
_entity_poly.type
_entity_poly.pdbx_seq_one_letter_code
_entity_poly.pdbx_strand_id
1 'polypeptide(L)'
;MSISLLKAQADIVIGTGTTGNDDITFPAPLQDFYEGSRAQYLYKASELNAAGMGPGNIAAIKFTVTDLFTFSGTIQQYTIKIGTTATNSLGSTTWEAGTTTVYGPFDYVPTLGVNTFTFTTPFFWNGTSNVVVEICNGLPANTTDGLTHWSDNVAVPWTTGLSFNGSHTYRADNAGNLCGTTTTTNTGTQTTRPNITFSWIPAVACNGAPNAGTASATPATVCLNQPVSLAATGVTLASGLTYQWQSSTDNGTTWGNINGATTLSTSTNQVFTSLYRLRVICTNTHDTAYSNSVQVVSPPVPGGIYTINKGAATTWPTGTNFNSFNAAYNAIKCGISRAVVFNVVPAATPYNEQLIINAPIPNSSSINTITFNGNGAIITFSSSNTNERAVVKLKNTKHFIFDSLVVNANAGTYGYGFHLMNDADSNEVRRCTINTSTTSTSQNFAGIVINGSDAGLTTTGTVLCDDNTFSNNIINGGYYGVVIASQFSGGASGGNKIVNNDIREFYSAGTR
;
A
#
# COMPACT_ATOMS: atom_id res chain seq x y z
N MET A 1 42.71 24.82 8.00
CA MET A 1 42.21 24.28 9.30
C MET A 1 40.81 24.84 9.47
N SER A 2 39.78 24.08 9.09
CA SER A 2 38.39 24.55 9.25
C SER A 2 38.03 24.39 10.72
N ILE A 3 37.78 25.51 11.41
CA ILE A 3 37.21 25.50 12.76
C ILE A 3 35.78 24.97 12.59
N SER A 4 35.57 23.68 12.84
CA SER A 4 34.21 23.17 13.09
C SER A 4 33.71 23.90 14.33
N LEU A 5 32.74 24.81 14.15
CA LEU A 5 31.91 25.27 15.26
C LEU A 5 31.30 24.02 15.91
N LEU A 6 31.78 23.62 17.10
CA LEU A 6 31.04 22.70 17.94
C LEU A 6 29.71 23.39 18.25
N LYS A 7 28.61 22.87 17.69
CA LYS A 7 27.28 23.22 18.19
C LYS A 7 27.12 22.55 19.56
N ALA A 8 26.68 23.33 20.54
CA ALA A 8 26.47 22.82 21.89
C ALA A 8 25.40 21.73 21.88
N GLN A 9 25.69 20.62 22.55
CA GLN A 9 24.69 19.61 22.91
C GLN A 9 23.66 20.25 23.85
N ALA A 10 22.38 20.03 23.56
CA ALA A 10 21.25 20.49 24.36
C ALA A 10 20.51 19.30 24.94
N ASP A 11 20.11 19.39 26.20
CA ASP A 11 19.21 18.43 26.82
C ASP A 11 17.76 18.89 26.61
N ILE A 12 16.98 18.08 25.90
CA ILE A 12 15.59 18.37 25.57
C ILE A 12 14.68 17.39 26.30
N VAL A 13 13.86 17.93 27.20
CA VAL A 13 12.90 17.14 27.98
C VAL A 13 11.59 17.00 27.19
N ILE A 14 11.11 15.76 27.06
CA ILE A 14 9.80 15.45 26.48
C ILE A 14 8.94 14.76 27.53
N GLY A 15 7.79 15.39 27.80
CA GLY A 15 6.86 14.98 28.84
C GLY A 15 6.87 15.93 30.03
N THR A 16 5.74 16.03 30.73
CA THR A 16 5.53 17.01 31.81
C THR A 16 5.00 16.39 33.10
N GLY A 17 4.80 15.06 33.12
CA GLY A 17 4.28 14.40 34.31
C GLY A 17 5.28 14.46 35.47
N THR A 18 4.74 14.62 36.68
CA THR A 18 5.53 14.70 37.92
C THR A 18 5.43 13.43 38.75
N THR A 19 4.51 12.53 38.40
CA THR A 19 4.29 11.23 39.03
C THR A 19 4.74 10.14 38.06
N GLY A 20 5.36 9.08 38.59
CA GLY A 20 5.86 7.95 37.80
C GLY A 20 5.13 6.64 38.09
N ASN A 21 5.70 5.53 37.63
CA ASN A 21 5.36 4.22 38.18
C ASN A 21 5.65 4.12 39.67
N ASP A 22 4.98 3.15 40.30
CA ASP A 22 5.42 2.51 41.53
C ASP A 22 6.41 1.35 41.25
N ASP A 23 6.62 0.52 42.26
CA ASP A 23 7.51 -0.63 42.28
C ASP A 23 7.07 -1.80 41.37
N ILE A 24 5.82 -1.83 40.88
CA ILE A 24 5.29 -2.97 40.11
C ILE A 24 4.61 -2.58 38.79
N THR A 25 4.30 -1.29 38.60
CA THR A 25 3.46 -0.80 37.50
C THR A 25 4.25 -0.52 36.23
N PHE A 26 3.61 -0.77 35.09
CA PHE A 26 4.13 -0.48 33.74
C PHE A 26 3.32 0.63 33.07
N PRO A 27 3.91 1.42 32.15
CA PRO A 27 5.19 1.23 31.44
C PRO A 27 6.50 1.67 32.14
N ALA A 28 7.28 0.75 32.73
CA ALA A 28 8.55 1.08 33.38
C ALA A 28 9.75 1.03 32.40
N PRO A 29 10.48 2.14 32.12
CA PRO A 29 11.66 2.12 31.25
C PRO A 29 12.90 1.51 31.91
N LEU A 30 12.91 1.42 33.25
CA LEU A 30 13.95 0.81 34.07
C LEU A 30 13.31 -0.28 34.93
N GLN A 31 12.70 -1.26 34.26
CA GLN A 31 11.95 -2.33 34.92
C GLN A 31 12.88 -3.46 35.38
N ASP A 32 12.56 -4.02 36.54
CA ASP A 32 13.18 -5.24 37.05
C ASP A 32 12.18 -6.16 37.77
N PHE A 33 10.89 -5.76 37.84
CA PHE A 33 9.85 -6.53 38.54
C PHE A 33 9.54 -7.87 37.88
N TYR A 34 9.72 -7.96 36.56
CA TYR A 34 9.73 -9.22 35.84
C TYR A 34 11.13 -9.50 35.31
N GLU A 35 11.49 -10.77 35.24
CA GLU A 35 12.83 -11.22 34.81
C GLU A 35 13.20 -10.81 33.38
N GLY A 36 12.23 -10.38 32.57
CA GLY A 36 12.49 -9.81 31.25
C GLY A 36 11.35 -8.94 30.74
N SER A 37 11.70 -7.94 29.94
CA SER A 37 10.72 -7.10 29.24
C SER A 37 11.18 -6.66 27.85
N ARG A 38 10.20 -6.32 27.01
CA ARG A 38 10.35 -5.49 25.82
C ARG A 38 9.32 -4.38 25.88
N ALA A 39 9.75 -3.14 25.79
CA ALA A 39 8.90 -1.96 25.74
C ALA A 39 9.25 -1.08 24.55
N GLN A 40 8.25 -0.49 23.92
CA GLN A 40 8.40 0.57 22.93
C GLN A 40 7.69 1.83 23.39
N TYR A 41 8.37 2.97 23.22
CA TYR A 41 7.87 4.28 23.56
C TYR A 41 7.91 5.18 22.32
N LEU A 42 6.76 5.77 21.98
CA LEU A 42 6.60 6.64 20.81
C LEU A 42 6.65 8.12 21.22
N TYR A 43 7.55 8.87 20.58
CA TYR A 43 7.69 10.32 20.70
C TYR A 43 7.44 10.95 19.34
N LYS A 44 6.39 11.76 19.21
CA LYS A 44 6.00 12.33 17.92
C LYS A 44 6.96 13.44 17.50
N ALA A 45 7.20 13.55 16.19
CA ALA A 45 7.98 14.64 15.63
C ALA A 45 7.42 16.02 16.05
N SER A 46 6.10 16.15 16.15
CA SER A 46 5.46 17.38 16.64
C SER A 46 5.85 17.73 18.08
N GLU A 47 6.01 16.74 18.96
CA GLU A 47 6.41 16.94 20.35
C GLU A 47 7.89 17.36 20.44
N LEU A 48 8.75 16.68 19.67
CA LEU A 48 10.18 16.99 19.58
C LEU A 48 10.43 18.40 19.02
N ASN A 49 9.74 18.75 17.92
CA ASN A 49 9.82 20.08 17.32
C ASN A 49 9.29 21.18 18.25
N ALA A 50 8.17 20.92 18.96
CA ALA A 50 7.63 21.86 19.94
C ALA A 50 8.58 22.10 21.14
N ALA A 51 9.37 21.10 21.51
CA ALA A 51 10.42 21.21 22.52
C ALA A 51 11.72 21.85 21.99
N GLY A 52 11.76 22.27 20.72
CA GLY A 52 12.87 22.99 20.12
C GLY A 52 13.91 22.12 19.40
N MET A 53 13.65 20.82 19.24
CA MET A 53 14.52 19.97 18.41
C MET A 53 14.24 20.23 16.93
N GLY A 54 15.29 20.15 16.12
CA GLY A 54 15.20 19.99 14.68
C GLY A 54 16.05 18.81 14.21
N PRO A 55 16.35 18.69 12.91
CA PRO A 55 17.27 17.67 12.42
C PRO A 55 18.60 17.71 13.19
N GLY A 56 19.11 16.56 13.62
CA GLY A 56 20.31 16.47 14.44
C GLY A 56 20.55 15.09 15.04
N ASN A 57 21.70 14.93 15.72
CA ASN A 57 22.08 13.68 16.34
C ASN A 57 21.56 13.61 17.78
N ILE A 58 20.98 12.49 18.16
CA ILE A 58 20.70 12.12 19.55
C ILE A 58 21.91 11.31 20.03
N ALA A 59 22.64 11.85 21.00
CA ALA A 59 23.87 11.24 21.52
C ALA A 59 23.64 10.44 22.81
N ALA A 60 22.55 10.71 23.53
CA ALA A 60 22.15 9.98 24.72
C ALA A 60 20.65 10.16 24.97
N ILE A 61 20.07 9.25 25.76
CA ILE A 61 18.79 9.45 26.43
C ILE A 61 18.97 9.43 27.94
N LYS A 62 18.06 10.10 28.66
CA LYS A 62 18.09 10.12 30.13
C LYS A 62 16.70 9.89 30.70
N PHE A 63 16.66 9.14 31.79
CA PHE A 63 15.49 8.97 32.65
C PHE A 63 15.83 9.50 34.04
N THR A 64 14.93 10.30 34.62
CA THR A 64 15.07 10.75 36.00
C THR A 64 14.35 9.77 36.91
N VAL A 65 15.09 9.16 37.83
CA VAL A 65 14.55 8.29 38.86
C VAL A 65 14.24 9.13 40.09
N THR A 66 13.00 9.10 40.55
CA THR A 66 12.52 9.89 41.70
C THR A 66 12.44 9.09 42.99
N ASP A 67 12.35 7.76 42.88
CA ASP A 67 12.34 6.84 44.02
C ASP A 67 12.94 5.49 43.59
N LEU A 68 13.75 4.90 44.46
CA LEU A 68 14.29 3.55 44.26
C LEU A 68 13.40 2.48 44.90
N PHE A 69 12.43 2.86 45.74
CA PHE A 69 11.64 1.95 46.57
C PHE A 69 12.54 0.96 47.31
N THR A 70 12.37 -0.35 47.09
CA THR A 70 13.25 -1.39 47.65
C THR A 70 14.15 -2.05 46.61
N PHE A 71 14.39 -1.36 45.47
CA PHE A 71 15.30 -1.84 44.43
C PHE A 71 16.66 -2.22 45.01
N SER A 72 17.00 -3.48 44.84
CA SER A 72 18.25 -4.09 45.34
C SER A 72 18.91 -5.00 44.29
N GLY A 73 18.34 -5.05 43.08
CA GLY A 73 18.76 -5.91 41.99
C GLY A 73 19.68 -5.24 40.99
N THR A 74 19.65 -5.77 39.77
CA THR A 74 20.42 -5.28 38.62
C THR A 74 19.61 -5.65 37.40
N ILE A 75 19.28 -4.67 36.56
CA ILE A 75 18.54 -4.91 35.32
C ILE A 75 19.47 -5.62 34.34
N GLN A 76 19.27 -6.90 34.09
CA GLN A 76 20.22 -7.69 33.31
C GLN A 76 20.05 -7.49 31.81
N GLN A 77 21.19 -7.43 31.10
CA GLN A 77 21.27 -7.21 29.64
C GLN A 77 20.40 -6.05 29.12
N TYR A 78 20.32 -4.98 29.90
CA TYR A 78 19.60 -3.78 29.53
C TYR A 78 20.11 -3.24 28.19
N THR A 79 19.20 -3.15 27.23
CA THR A 79 19.47 -2.78 25.85
C THR A 79 18.50 -1.69 25.42
N ILE A 80 19.03 -0.63 24.81
CA ILE A 80 18.24 0.44 24.21
C ILE A 80 18.46 0.42 22.71
N LYS A 81 17.36 0.41 21.97
CA LYS A 81 17.33 0.63 20.53
C LYS A 81 16.51 1.87 20.21
N ILE A 82 16.83 2.51 19.11
CA ILE A 82 16.12 3.69 18.63
C ILE A 82 15.89 3.59 17.12
N GLY A 83 14.77 4.12 16.65
CA GLY A 83 14.42 4.14 15.23
C GLY A 83 13.42 5.25 14.94
N THR A 84 13.07 5.41 13.66
CA THR A 84 12.01 6.32 13.24
C THR A 84 10.83 5.59 12.63
N THR A 85 9.62 6.12 12.79
CA THR A 85 8.40 5.58 12.19
C THR A 85 7.49 6.68 11.63
N ALA A 86 6.61 6.32 10.69
CA ALA A 86 5.48 7.13 10.26
C ALA A 86 4.23 6.93 11.15
N THR A 87 4.24 5.91 12.02
CA THR A 87 3.13 5.58 12.93
C THR A 87 2.86 6.72 13.90
N ASN A 88 1.59 7.14 14.02
CA ASN A 88 1.13 8.19 14.94
C ASN A 88 0.53 7.66 16.26
N SER A 89 0.42 6.34 16.41
CA SER A 89 -0.05 5.63 17.61
C SER A 89 0.43 4.19 17.54
N LEU A 90 1.15 3.70 18.56
CA LEU A 90 1.63 2.31 18.58
C LEU A 90 0.47 1.32 18.46
N GLY A 91 0.69 0.24 17.72
CA GLY A 91 -0.27 -0.86 17.64
C GLY A 91 -0.38 -1.62 18.96
N SER A 92 -1.57 -2.09 19.30
CA SER A 92 -1.81 -2.91 20.51
C SER A 92 -1.42 -4.38 20.34
N THR A 93 -1.18 -4.82 19.11
CA THR A 93 -0.87 -6.22 18.76
C THR A 93 0.32 -6.34 17.80
N THR A 94 1.14 -5.29 17.69
CA THR A 94 2.29 -5.23 16.78
C THR A 94 3.44 -4.43 17.40
N TRP A 95 4.67 -4.80 17.06
CA TRP A 95 5.87 -4.01 17.36
C TRP A 95 6.24 -3.13 16.16
N GLU A 96 6.69 -1.90 16.41
CA GLU A 96 7.33 -1.08 15.38
C GLU A 96 8.66 -1.72 14.98
N ALA A 97 8.90 -1.80 13.67
CA ALA A 97 10.13 -2.32 13.11
C ALA A 97 11.18 -1.21 12.91
N GLY A 98 12.43 -1.60 12.58
CA GLY A 98 13.46 -0.65 12.15
C GLY A 98 14.19 0.11 13.26
N THR A 99 14.15 -0.37 14.51
CA THR A 99 15.00 0.13 15.59
C THR A 99 16.39 -0.51 15.53
N THR A 100 17.42 0.27 15.87
CA THR A 100 18.82 -0.17 15.93
C THR A 100 19.38 0.00 17.34
N THR A 101 20.15 -0.98 17.82
CA THR A 101 20.79 -0.91 19.15
C THR A 101 21.77 0.26 19.21
N VAL A 102 21.62 1.09 20.24
CA VAL A 102 22.46 2.25 20.51
C VAL A 102 23.11 2.21 21.89
N TYR A 103 22.61 1.37 22.80
CA TYR A 103 23.20 1.12 24.12
C TYR A 103 22.96 -0.34 24.52
N GLY A 104 23.93 -0.93 25.20
CA GLY A 104 23.85 -2.31 25.68
C GLY A 104 24.10 -3.38 24.61
N PRO A 105 23.93 -4.67 24.97
CA PRO A 105 23.42 -5.14 26.27
C PRO A 105 24.44 -4.91 27.40
N PHE A 106 23.98 -4.34 28.51
CA PHE A 106 24.77 -4.21 29.76
C PHE A 106 23.89 -4.48 30.96
N ASP A 107 24.47 -5.06 32.02
CA ASP A 107 23.80 -5.09 33.31
C ASP A 107 23.79 -3.69 33.92
N TYR A 108 22.64 -3.25 34.43
CA TYR A 108 22.43 -1.87 34.84
C TYR A 108 21.80 -1.74 36.23
N VAL A 109 22.40 -0.93 37.08
CA VAL A 109 21.88 -0.57 38.41
C VAL A 109 21.40 0.87 38.37
N PRO A 110 20.09 1.14 38.41
CA PRO A 110 19.56 2.49 38.50
C PRO A 110 20.03 3.23 39.77
N THR A 111 20.21 4.54 39.64
CA THR A 111 20.55 5.43 40.76
C THR A 111 19.49 6.50 40.93
N LEU A 112 19.34 7.06 42.14
CA LEU A 112 18.43 8.19 42.36
C LEU A 112 18.91 9.41 41.55
N GLY A 113 17.97 10.09 40.87
CA GLY A 113 18.27 11.21 39.99
C GLY A 113 18.46 10.81 38.53
N VAL A 114 19.33 11.52 37.81
CA VAL A 114 19.44 11.41 36.35
C VAL A 114 20.29 10.19 35.96
N ASN A 115 19.66 9.23 35.29
CA ASN A 115 20.30 8.06 34.71
C ASN A 115 20.52 8.33 33.21
N THR A 116 21.79 8.38 32.77
CA THR A 116 22.16 8.76 31.40
C THR A 116 22.70 7.56 30.62
N PHE A 117 22.13 7.33 29.43
CA PHE A 117 22.50 6.25 28.52
C PHE A 117 23.14 6.83 27.26
N THR A 118 24.47 6.89 27.25
CA THR A 118 25.24 7.42 26.12
C THR A 118 25.27 6.43 24.98
N PHE A 119 24.93 6.87 23.78
CA PHE A 119 24.89 6.00 22.60
C PHE A 119 26.29 5.69 22.11
N THR A 120 26.53 4.43 21.73
CA THR A 120 27.79 4.01 21.09
C THR A 120 27.98 4.70 19.75
N THR A 121 26.90 4.90 19.01
CA THR A 121 26.82 5.71 17.79
C THR A 121 25.65 6.67 17.92
N PRO A 122 25.85 8.00 17.83
CA PRO A 122 24.75 8.95 17.85
C PRO A 122 23.73 8.64 16.75
N PHE A 123 22.44 8.72 17.09
CA PHE A 123 21.34 8.44 16.17
C PHE A 123 20.91 9.73 15.49
N PHE A 124 21.04 9.81 14.17
CA PHE A 124 20.55 10.97 13.44
C PHE A 124 19.02 10.97 13.31
N TRP A 125 18.37 11.98 13.87
CA TRP A 125 16.95 12.24 13.68
C TRP A 125 16.74 13.30 12.59
N ASN A 126 15.81 13.03 11.67
CA ASN A 126 15.56 13.83 10.47
C ASN A 126 14.68 15.07 10.69
N GLY A 127 14.16 15.28 11.91
CA GLY A 127 13.27 16.39 12.24
C GLY A 127 11.79 16.20 11.86
N THR A 128 11.44 15.14 11.11
CA THR A 128 10.10 14.97 10.54
C THR A 128 9.41 13.66 10.91
N SER A 129 10.17 12.57 11.07
CA SER A 129 9.61 11.27 11.46
C SER A 129 9.41 11.18 12.97
N ASN A 130 8.43 10.38 13.41
CA ASN A 130 8.29 10.07 14.83
C ASN A 130 9.45 9.18 15.28
N VAL A 131 9.82 9.24 16.56
CA VAL A 131 10.91 8.46 17.15
C VAL A 131 10.32 7.34 18.01
N VAL A 132 10.82 6.12 17.82
CA VAL A 132 10.53 4.97 18.68
C VAL A 132 11.77 4.64 19.47
N VAL A 133 11.65 4.65 20.80
CA VAL A 133 12.66 4.13 21.71
C VAL A 133 12.19 2.75 22.17
N GLU A 134 12.96 1.72 21.84
CA GLU A 134 12.73 0.36 22.31
C GLU A 134 13.72 0.05 23.43
N ILE A 135 13.20 -0.46 24.55
CA ILE A 135 13.99 -0.87 25.68
C ILE A 135 13.66 -2.33 25.96
N CYS A 136 14.67 -3.16 26.13
CA CYS A 136 14.49 -4.56 26.47
C CYS A 136 15.58 -5.04 27.42
N ASN A 137 15.23 -6.04 28.22
CA ASN A 137 16.09 -6.62 29.22
C ASN A 137 15.72 -8.09 29.48
N GLY A 138 16.54 -8.72 30.30
CA GLY A 138 16.35 -10.06 30.84
C GLY A 138 17.59 -10.91 30.60
N LEU A 139 17.79 -11.92 31.43
CA LEU A 139 18.96 -12.79 31.35
C LEU A 139 18.96 -13.68 30.10
N PRO A 140 20.11 -14.10 29.55
CA PRO A 140 20.11 -15.13 28.53
C PRO A 140 19.48 -16.37 29.15
N ALA A 141 18.45 -16.94 28.51
CA ALA A 141 17.54 -17.88 29.15
C ALA A 141 18.24 -19.02 29.92
N ASN A 142 17.64 -19.42 31.05
CA ASN A 142 17.91 -20.66 31.80
C ASN A 142 19.24 -20.67 32.58
N THR A 143 19.47 -19.66 33.42
CA THR A 143 20.52 -19.75 34.45
C THR A 143 20.04 -20.70 35.55
N THR A 144 20.63 -21.89 35.64
CA THR A 144 20.44 -22.83 36.76
C THR A 144 21.18 -22.37 38.03
N ASP A 145 21.36 -21.06 38.21
CA ASP A 145 22.20 -20.48 39.26
C ASP A 145 21.48 -20.34 40.61
N GLY A 146 20.15 -20.53 40.63
CA GLY A 146 19.35 -20.52 41.85
C GLY A 146 19.23 -19.12 42.49
N LEU A 147 19.53 -18.07 41.72
CA LEU A 147 19.48 -16.67 42.18
C LEU A 147 18.13 -16.03 41.80
N THR A 148 17.74 -15.01 42.57
CA THR A 148 16.59 -14.16 42.26
C THR A 148 17.04 -13.08 41.26
N HIS A 149 16.40 -13.03 40.10
CA HIS A 149 16.77 -12.15 38.99
C HIS A 149 15.69 -11.12 38.67
N TRP A 150 14.97 -10.71 39.71
CA TRP A 150 13.97 -9.65 39.68
C TRP A 150 14.08 -8.83 40.96
N SER A 151 13.69 -7.55 40.88
CA SER A 151 13.62 -6.59 41.98
C SER A 151 12.46 -5.62 41.72
N ASP A 152 12.26 -4.62 42.56
CA ASP A 152 11.23 -3.61 42.27
C ASP A 152 11.54 -2.86 40.96
N ASN A 153 10.53 -2.24 40.35
CA ASN A 153 10.79 -1.18 39.38
C ASN A 153 11.20 0.09 40.13
N VAL A 154 12.05 0.92 39.52
CA VAL A 154 12.35 2.27 40.05
C VAL A 154 11.37 3.30 39.48
N ALA A 155 10.98 4.30 40.26
CA ALA A 155 10.01 5.32 39.82
C ALA A 155 10.62 6.26 38.78
N VAL A 156 10.06 6.29 37.56
CA VAL A 156 10.37 7.27 36.52
C VAL A 156 9.11 8.07 36.19
N PRO A 157 9.12 9.42 36.20
CA PRO A 157 7.94 10.22 35.88
C PRO A 157 7.39 9.94 34.49
N TRP A 158 6.07 9.86 34.35
CA TRP A 158 5.39 9.57 33.09
C TRP A 158 4.39 10.63 32.70
N THR A 159 4.23 10.83 31.39
CA THR A 159 3.12 11.59 30.83
C THR A 159 1.94 10.65 30.58
N THR A 160 0.78 10.97 31.15
CA THR A 160 -0.46 10.18 31.08
C THR A 160 -1.50 10.86 30.17
N GLY A 161 -2.56 10.14 29.80
CA GLY A 161 -3.70 10.71 29.09
C GLY A 161 -3.40 11.13 27.65
N LEU A 162 -2.38 10.54 27.01
CA LEU A 162 -2.06 10.81 25.62
C LEU A 162 -3.25 10.43 24.72
N SER A 163 -3.49 11.22 23.68
CA SER A 163 -4.53 10.94 22.68
C SER A 163 -4.16 9.81 21.70
N PHE A 164 -3.09 9.06 22.01
CA PHE A 164 -2.53 7.99 21.20
C PHE A 164 -1.83 6.99 22.11
N ASN A 165 -1.58 5.78 21.60
CA ASN A 165 -0.76 4.79 22.29
C ASN A 165 0.71 5.23 22.24
N GLY A 166 1.19 5.79 23.34
CA GLY A 166 2.57 6.23 23.54
C GLY A 166 3.49 5.13 24.07
N SER A 167 2.93 4.02 24.57
CA SER A 167 3.70 2.84 24.99
C SER A 167 3.07 1.52 24.54
N HIS A 168 3.93 0.50 24.42
CA HIS A 168 3.56 -0.91 24.35
C HIS A 168 4.61 -1.71 25.11
N THR A 169 4.23 -2.45 26.15
CA THR A 169 5.16 -3.26 26.95
C THR A 169 4.70 -4.70 27.07
N TYR A 170 5.58 -5.64 26.77
CA TYR A 170 5.46 -7.05 27.13
C TYR A 170 6.52 -7.39 28.18
N ARG A 171 6.14 -8.20 29.15
CA ARG A 171 7.02 -8.70 30.22
C ARG A 171 6.66 -10.13 30.56
N ALA A 172 7.63 -10.90 31.01
CA ALA A 172 7.43 -12.29 31.40
C ALA A 172 8.53 -12.77 32.34
N ASP A 173 8.18 -13.70 33.22
CA ASP A 173 9.14 -14.47 34.01
C ASP A 173 9.64 -15.67 33.21
N ASN A 174 10.87 -16.09 33.50
CA ASN A 174 11.50 -17.30 32.99
C ASN A 174 11.47 -17.40 31.45
N ALA A 175 11.50 -16.26 30.77
CA ALA A 175 11.47 -16.15 29.31
C ALA A 175 12.82 -15.71 28.71
N GLY A 176 13.81 -15.46 29.58
CA GLY A 176 15.11 -14.93 29.22
C GLY A 176 15.04 -13.52 28.62
N ASN A 177 16.04 -13.16 27.82
CA ASN A 177 16.16 -11.84 27.21
C ASN A 177 15.06 -11.65 26.17
N LEU A 178 14.19 -10.67 26.42
CA LEU A 178 13.03 -10.39 25.56
C LEU A 178 13.34 -9.42 24.41
N CYS A 179 14.60 -9.04 24.22
CA CYS A 179 15.02 -8.29 23.04
C CYS A 179 14.68 -9.06 21.75
N GLY A 180 13.70 -8.56 21.01
CA GLY A 180 13.24 -9.18 19.76
C GLY A 180 12.11 -10.20 19.91
N THR A 181 11.53 -10.37 21.11
CA THR A 181 10.33 -11.22 21.29
C THR A 181 9.20 -10.81 20.34
N THR A 182 8.50 -11.79 19.76
CA THR A 182 7.36 -11.55 18.86
C THR A 182 6.03 -11.51 19.61
N THR A 183 6.00 -11.79 20.92
CA THR A 183 4.79 -11.70 21.72
C THR A 183 4.36 -10.24 21.88
N THR A 184 3.06 -9.96 21.73
CA THR A 184 2.50 -8.60 21.69
C THR A 184 1.41 -8.36 22.72
N THR A 185 1.31 -9.21 23.74
CA THR A 185 0.35 -8.97 24.83
C THR A 185 0.80 -7.76 25.62
N ASN A 186 0.04 -6.67 25.54
CA ASN A 186 0.42 -5.45 26.22
C ASN A 186 0.20 -5.52 27.74
N THR A 187 1.00 -4.75 28.46
CA THR A 187 0.85 -4.45 29.88
C THR A 187 1.06 -2.98 30.15
N GLY A 188 0.28 -2.46 31.10
CA GLY A 188 0.27 -1.05 31.43
C GLY A 188 -0.64 -0.26 30.50
N THR A 189 -0.91 0.97 30.89
CA THR A 189 -1.77 1.88 30.13
C THR A 189 -1.02 2.43 28.93
N GLN A 190 -1.43 2.04 27.70
CA GLN A 190 -0.74 2.43 26.47
C GLN A 190 -0.77 3.94 26.18
N THR A 191 -1.74 4.67 26.74
CA THR A 191 -1.83 6.15 26.66
C THR A 191 -0.96 6.86 27.71
N THR A 192 -0.06 6.13 28.34
CA THR A 192 0.96 6.62 29.27
C THR A 192 2.33 6.25 28.72
N ARG A 193 3.33 7.13 28.87
CA ARG A 193 4.72 6.85 28.49
C ARG A 193 5.71 7.59 29.39
N PRO A 194 6.95 7.11 29.55
CA PRO A 194 7.93 7.81 30.36
C PRO A 194 8.29 9.17 29.79
N ASN A 195 8.53 10.12 30.70
CA ASN A 195 9.23 11.33 30.36
C ASN A 195 10.69 10.95 30.03
N ILE A 196 11.26 11.61 29.03
CA ILE A 196 12.62 11.34 28.57
C ILE A 196 13.35 12.66 28.36
N THR A 197 14.66 12.64 28.54
CA THR A 197 15.52 13.72 28.05
C THR A 197 16.37 13.21 26.89
N PHE A 198 16.30 13.88 25.75
CA PHE A 198 17.21 13.64 24.63
C PHE A 198 18.40 14.58 24.73
N SER A 199 19.61 14.02 24.79
CA SER A 199 20.83 14.78 24.55
C SER A 199 21.03 14.97 23.05
N TRP A 200 20.55 16.10 22.54
CA TRP A 200 20.46 16.41 21.12
C TRP A 200 21.56 17.38 20.68
N ILE A 201 22.17 17.10 19.53
CA ILE A 201 23.17 17.93 18.88
C ILE A 201 22.57 18.38 17.54
N PRO A 202 22.25 19.68 17.37
CA PRO A 202 21.65 20.17 16.13
C PRO A 202 22.52 19.85 14.91
N ALA A 203 21.88 19.43 13.81
CA ALA A 203 22.59 19.21 12.56
C ALA A 203 23.24 20.50 12.07
N VAL A 204 24.38 20.33 11.40
CA VAL A 204 24.97 21.42 10.61
C VAL A 204 23.97 21.78 9.50
N ALA A 205 23.81 23.07 9.25
CA ALA A 205 23.02 23.57 8.14
C ALA A 205 23.62 23.07 6.82
N CYS A 206 22.78 22.67 5.87
CA CYS A 206 23.25 22.34 4.54
C CYS A 206 23.99 23.56 3.95
N ASN A 207 25.09 23.29 3.28
CA ASN A 207 25.92 24.30 2.64
C ASN A 207 26.48 23.68 1.35
N GLY A 208 26.00 24.15 0.21
CA GLY A 208 26.33 23.56 -1.08
C GLY A 208 25.35 22.48 -1.53
N ALA A 209 25.66 21.85 -2.66
CA ALA A 209 24.90 20.72 -3.19
C ALA A 209 24.93 19.51 -2.23
N PRO A 210 23.76 19.01 -1.78
CA PRO A 210 23.72 17.80 -0.96
C PRO A 210 24.06 16.54 -1.77
N ASN A 211 24.41 15.45 -1.09
CA ASN A 211 24.31 14.12 -1.67
C ASN A 211 22.84 13.68 -1.58
N ALA A 212 22.23 13.37 -2.73
CA ALA A 212 20.84 12.93 -2.82
C ALA A 212 20.64 11.40 -2.63
N GLY A 213 21.74 10.66 -2.45
CA GLY A 213 21.74 9.25 -2.09
C GLY A 213 21.36 8.29 -3.22
N THR A 214 21.02 7.07 -2.82
CA THR A 214 20.66 5.96 -3.69
C THR A 214 19.16 5.68 -3.59
N ALA A 215 18.41 5.87 -4.67
CA ALA A 215 17.01 5.51 -4.81
C ALA A 215 16.82 4.02 -5.14
N SER A 216 15.81 3.41 -4.52
CA SER A 216 15.35 2.05 -4.75
C SER A 216 13.82 1.99 -4.84
N ALA A 217 13.32 0.92 -5.46
CA ALA A 217 11.88 0.68 -5.65
C ALA A 217 11.54 -0.80 -5.40
N THR A 218 10.45 -1.04 -4.67
CA THR A 218 9.99 -2.39 -4.35
C THR A 218 8.45 -2.45 -4.43
N PRO A 219 7.87 -3.32 -5.29
CA PRO A 219 8.54 -4.20 -6.25
C PRO A 219 9.11 -3.43 -7.44
N ALA A 220 10.16 -3.96 -8.09
CA ALA A 220 10.73 -3.37 -9.31
C ALA A 220 9.93 -3.67 -10.60
N THR A 221 8.91 -4.53 -10.50
CA THR A 221 8.05 -4.90 -11.63
C THR A 221 6.60 -4.95 -11.17
N VAL A 222 5.74 -4.08 -11.71
CA VAL A 222 4.31 -4.07 -11.40
C VAL A 222 3.45 -3.64 -12.61
N CYS A 223 2.19 -4.05 -12.65
CA CYS A 223 1.21 -3.59 -13.65
C CYS A 223 0.51 -2.29 -13.24
N LEU A 224 -0.33 -1.76 -14.14
CA LEU A 224 -1.17 -0.58 -13.91
C LEU A 224 -1.89 -0.62 -12.56
N ASN A 225 -1.83 0.50 -11.85
CA ASN A 225 -2.46 0.78 -10.56
C ASN A 225 -2.02 -0.12 -9.40
N GLN A 226 -0.87 -0.80 -9.54
CA GLN A 226 -0.25 -1.49 -8.41
C GLN A 226 0.68 -0.54 -7.65
N PRO A 227 0.70 -0.63 -6.31
CA PRO A 227 1.54 0.21 -5.48
C PRO A 227 3.01 -0.19 -5.57
N VAL A 228 3.89 0.80 -5.54
CA VAL A 228 5.35 0.67 -5.49
C VAL A 228 5.89 1.55 -4.38
N SER A 229 6.66 0.95 -3.49
CA SER A 229 7.39 1.67 -2.44
C SER A 229 8.72 2.18 -2.99
N LEU A 230 8.93 3.49 -2.91
CA LEU A 230 10.18 4.16 -3.24
C LEU A 230 10.92 4.54 -1.95
N ALA A 231 12.24 4.37 -1.92
CA ALA A 231 13.07 4.78 -0.79
C ALA A 231 14.43 5.31 -1.25
N ALA A 232 15.03 6.23 -0.49
CA ALA A 232 16.37 6.74 -0.72
C ALA A 232 17.24 6.60 0.54
N THR A 233 18.47 6.13 0.38
CA THR A 233 19.46 5.97 1.46
C THR A 233 20.75 6.71 1.13
N GLY A 234 21.60 7.01 2.13
CA GLY A 234 22.87 7.71 1.90
C GLY A 234 22.73 9.20 1.53
N VAL A 235 21.56 9.79 1.78
CA VAL A 235 21.30 11.22 1.60
C VAL A 235 22.07 12.02 2.66
N THR A 236 22.57 13.20 2.32
CA THR A 236 23.23 14.10 3.28
C THR A 236 22.34 14.35 4.49
N LEU A 237 22.92 14.24 5.68
CA LEU A 237 22.25 14.47 6.96
C LEU A 237 22.56 15.89 7.44
N ALA A 238 21.70 16.85 7.09
CA ALA A 238 21.85 18.26 7.42
C ALA A 238 20.49 18.92 7.69
N SER A 239 20.49 20.05 8.41
CA SER A 239 19.30 20.90 8.52
C SER A 239 19.11 21.74 7.26
N GLY A 240 17.86 22.07 6.92
CA GLY A 240 17.54 22.86 5.72
C GLY A 240 17.51 22.06 4.42
N LEU A 241 17.21 20.75 4.47
CA LEU A 241 17.03 19.94 3.26
C LEU A 241 15.54 19.75 2.97
N THR A 242 15.17 19.87 1.70
CA THR A 242 13.83 19.50 1.20
C THR A 242 13.92 18.39 0.18
N TYR A 243 12.95 17.48 0.20
CA TYR A 243 12.89 16.30 -0.65
C TYR A 243 11.68 16.36 -1.57
N GLN A 244 11.82 15.86 -2.80
CA GLN A 244 10.72 15.68 -3.73
C GLN A 244 10.99 14.48 -4.64
N TRP A 245 10.17 13.45 -4.57
CA TRP A 245 10.22 12.35 -5.54
C TRP A 245 9.69 12.81 -6.90
N GLN A 246 10.36 12.36 -7.95
CA GLN A 246 9.98 12.63 -9.34
C GLN A 246 9.87 11.32 -10.13
N SER A 247 9.00 11.32 -11.14
CA SER A 247 8.86 10.24 -12.11
C SER A 247 9.13 10.73 -13.53
N SER A 248 9.55 9.82 -14.40
CA SER A 248 9.76 10.04 -15.83
C SER A 248 9.24 8.85 -16.63
N THR A 249 8.41 9.12 -17.63
CA THR A 249 7.84 8.12 -18.56
C THR A 249 8.58 8.08 -19.91
N ASP A 250 9.57 8.96 -20.10
CA ASP A 250 10.32 9.16 -21.35
C ASP A 250 11.82 8.89 -21.16
N ASN A 251 12.12 7.88 -20.33
CA ASN A 251 13.45 7.39 -20.03
C ASN A 251 14.42 8.49 -19.52
N GLY A 252 13.91 9.41 -18.70
CA GLY A 252 14.67 10.44 -18.00
C GLY A 252 14.80 11.77 -18.74
N THR A 253 14.12 11.94 -19.87
CA THR A 253 14.15 13.18 -20.66
C THR A 253 13.39 14.30 -19.94
N THR A 254 12.20 14.00 -19.42
CA THR A 254 11.39 14.92 -18.60
C THR A 254 11.03 14.27 -17.27
N TRP A 255 10.87 15.10 -16.23
CA TRP A 255 10.61 14.66 -14.87
C TRP A 255 9.45 15.44 -14.25
N GLY A 256 8.41 14.74 -13.82
CA GLY A 256 7.27 15.29 -13.09
C GLY A 256 7.35 15.00 -11.58
N ASN A 257 6.85 15.90 -10.74
CA ASN A 257 6.79 15.68 -9.30
C ASN A 257 5.65 14.70 -8.94
N ILE A 258 5.94 13.76 -8.04
CA ILE A 258 4.89 12.95 -7.40
C ILE A 258 4.28 13.77 -6.26
N ASN A 259 2.99 14.04 -6.33
CA ASN A 259 2.30 14.91 -5.38
C ASN A 259 2.41 14.38 -3.94
N GLY A 260 2.81 15.23 -2.99
CA GLY A 260 2.96 14.89 -1.57
C GLY A 260 4.16 13.99 -1.21
N ALA A 261 4.96 13.57 -2.19
CA ALA A 261 6.10 12.69 -1.95
C ALA A 261 7.37 13.46 -1.53
N THR A 262 7.34 14.02 -0.32
CA THR A 262 8.37 14.93 0.22
C THR A 262 9.22 14.33 1.34
N THR A 263 9.24 13.00 1.44
CA THR A 263 9.98 12.22 2.45
C THR A 263 11.00 11.31 1.77
N LEU A 264 11.94 10.76 2.55
CA LEU A 264 12.95 9.81 2.04
C LEU A 264 12.37 8.49 1.55
N SER A 265 11.11 8.19 1.89
CA SER A 265 10.34 7.08 1.33
C SER A 265 8.91 7.50 1.01
N THR A 266 8.30 6.90 0.00
CA THR A 266 6.92 7.15 -0.41
C THR A 266 6.31 5.91 -1.09
N SER A 267 4.99 5.87 -1.24
CA SER A 267 4.31 4.86 -2.06
C SER A 267 3.60 5.58 -3.21
N THR A 268 3.74 5.04 -4.42
CA THR A 268 3.07 5.55 -5.62
C THR A 268 2.49 4.41 -6.44
N ASN A 269 1.41 4.67 -7.17
CA ASN A 269 0.86 3.71 -8.13
C ASN A 269 1.53 3.88 -9.48
N GLN A 270 1.93 2.76 -10.10
CA GLN A 270 2.52 2.80 -11.43
C GLN A 270 1.45 2.71 -12.52
N VAL A 271 1.65 3.46 -13.61
CA VAL A 271 0.78 3.44 -14.80
C VAL A 271 1.48 2.87 -16.03
N PHE A 272 2.74 3.27 -16.24
CA PHE A 272 3.61 2.80 -17.32
C PHE A 272 5.01 2.51 -16.75
N THR A 273 5.83 1.76 -17.49
CA THR A 273 7.27 1.66 -17.20
C THR A 273 7.86 3.05 -17.04
N SER A 274 8.41 3.34 -15.85
CA SER A 274 8.83 4.69 -15.45
C SER A 274 10.16 4.63 -14.69
N LEU A 275 10.93 5.70 -14.80
CA LEU A 275 12.06 5.96 -13.91
C LEU A 275 11.61 6.83 -12.75
N TYR A 276 12.18 6.61 -11.57
CA TYR A 276 11.98 7.41 -10.38
C TYR A 276 13.31 7.91 -9.83
N ARG A 277 13.32 9.13 -9.27
CA ARG A 277 14.48 9.69 -8.56
C ARG A 277 14.02 10.60 -7.43
N LEU A 278 14.89 10.79 -6.44
CA LEU A 278 14.72 11.79 -5.40
C LEU A 278 15.46 13.07 -5.79
N ARG A 279 14.76 14.21 -5.76
CA ARG A 279 15.36 15.55 -5.81
C ARG A 279 15.57 16.04 -4.38
N VAL A 280 16.77 16.52 -4.09
CA VAL A 280 17.12 17.12 -2.79
C VAL A 280 17.60 18.54 -3.02
N ILE A 281 17.09 19.49 -2.25
CA ILE A 281 17.47 20.90 -2.32
C ILE A 281 17.99 21.33 -0.96
N CYS A 282 19.15 21.99 -0.94
CA CYS A 282 19.57 22.75 0.22
C CYS A 282 18.85 24.10 0.23
N THR A 283 18.00 24.36 1.23
CA THR A 283 17.23 25.62 1.29
C THR A 283 18.10 26.84 1.56
N ASN A 284 19.30 26.65 2.10
CA ASN A 284 20.19 27.75 2.46
C ASN A 284 20.97 28.30 1.25
N THR A 285 21.41 27.42 0.34
CA THR A 285 22.19 27.78 -0.85
C THR A 285 21.40 27.63 -2.16
N HIS A 286 20.21 27.03 -2.10
CA HIS A 286 19.36 26.66 -3.24
C HIS A 286 19.96 25.63 -4.20
N ASP A 287 21.10 25.03 -3.83
CA ASP A 287 21.71 23.98 -4.62
C ASP A 287 20.83 22.73 -4.65
N THR A 288 20.72 22.12 -5.82
CA THR A 288 19.92 20.93 -6.06
C THR A 288 20.82 19.75 -6.41
N ALA A 289 20.50 18.58 -5.87
CA ALA A 289 21.07 17.30 -6.27
C ALA A 289 19.99 16.26 -6.53
N TYR A 290 20.35 15.21 -7.28
CA TYR A 290 19.45 14.11 -7.64
C TYR A 290 20.10 12.77 -7.28
N SER A 291 19.30 11.83 -6.80
CA SER A 291 19.75 10.44 -6.61
C SER A 291 20.03 9.78 -7.96
N ASN A 292 20.52 8.52 -7.95
CA ASN A 292 20.36 7.68 -9.13
C ASN A 292 18.88 7.55 -9.53
N SER A 293 18.62 7.19 -10.78
CA SER A 293 17.30 6.76 -11.22
C SER A 293 17.11 5.27 -10.95
N VAL A 294 15.92 4.89 -10.47
CA VAL A 294 15.47 3.49 -10.37
C VAL A 294 14.33 3.26 -11.37
N GLN A 295 14.41 2.19 -12.15
CA GLN A 295 13.36 1.81 -13.08
C GLN A 295 12.38 0.86 -12.41
N VAL A 296 11.08 1.11 -12.62
CA VAL A 296 10.05 0.12 -12.33
C VAL A 296 9.42 -0.28 -13.66
N VAL A 297 9.37 -1.58 -13.93
CA VAL A 297 8.95 -2.13 -15.21
C VAL A 297 7.48 -2.56 -15.14
N SER A 298 6.68 -2.13 -16.11
CA SER A 298 5.35 -2.68 -16.38
C SER A 298 5.42 -3.51 -17.66
N PRO A 299 5.67 -4.82 -17.57
CA PRO A 299 5.98 -5.65 -18.74
C PRO A 299 4.72 -5.88 -19.59
N PRO A 300 4.63 -5.29 -20.79
CA PRO A 300 3.47 -5.49 -21.64
C PRO A 300 3.42 -6.94 -22.14
N VAL A 301 2.22 -7.43 -22.45
CA VAL A 301 2.04 -8.72 -23.13
C VAL A 301 2.60 -8.60 -24.57
N PRO A 302 3.55 -9.45 -24.99
CA PRO A 302 3.99 -9.54 -26.37
C PRO A 302 2.83 -9.71 -27.35
N GLY A 303 2.96 -9.16 -28.56
CA GLY A 303 2.02 -9.47 -29.63
C GLY A 303 2.03 -10.96 -29.94
N GLY A 304 0.85 -11.55 -30.16
CA GLY A 304 0.75 -12.95 -30.53
C GLY A 304 -0.53 -13.63 -30.08
N ILE A 305 -0.50 -14.96 -30.15
CA ILE A 305 -1.62 -15.83 -29.79
C ILE A 305 -1.32 -16.48 -28.44
N TYR A 306 -2.27 -16.33 -27.54
CA TYR A 306 -2.32 -16.92 -26.21
C TYR A 306 -3.51 -17.86 -26.12
N THR A 307 -3.50 -18.74 -25.12
CA THR A 307 -4.58 -19.68 -24.88
C THR A 307 -5.26 -19.34 -23.56
N ILE A 308 -6.59 -19.38 -23.53
CA ILE A 308 -7.34 -19.48 -22.28
C ILE A 308 -7.86 -20.91 -22.19
N ASN A 309 -7.26 -21.71 -21.30
CA ASN A 309 -7.64 -23.09 -21.05
C ASN A 309 -7.70 -23.35 -19.55
N LYS A 310 -8.92 -23.41 -19.00
CA LYS A 310 -9.14 -23.75 -17.58
C LYS A 310 -8.68 -25.15 -17.17
N GLY A 311 -8.47 -26.06 -18.11
CA GLY A 311 -7.92 -27.39 -17.86
C GLY A 311 -6.40 -27.39 -17.63
N ALA A 312 -5.72 -26.26 -17.82
CA ALA A 312 -4.29 -26.09 -17.63
C ALA A 312 -3.99 -24.89 -16.71
N ALA A 313 -2.86 -24.95 -16.00
CA ALA A 313 -2.40 -23.85 -15.16
C ALA A 313 -2.02 -22.62 -16.00
N THR A 314 -2.11 -21.43 -15.41
CA THR A 314 -1.56 -20.21 -16.01
C THR A 314 -0.04 -20.29 -16.03
N THR A 315 0.58 -20.07 -17.19
CA THR A 315 2.04 -20.16 -17.40
C THR A 315 2.68 -18.81 -17.74
N TRP A 316 1.89 -17.75 -17.91
CA TRP A 316 2.36 -16.37 -18.04
C TRP A 316 3.20 -15.94 -16.81
N PRO A 317 4.33 -15.22 -16.97
CA PRO A 317 4.85 -14.61 -18.19
C PRO A 317 5.80 -15.49 -19.02
N THR A 318 6.13 -16.69 -18.56
CA THR A 318 7.09 -17.58 -19.23
C THR A 318 6.47 -18.44 -20.34
N GLY A 319 5.14 -18.56 -20.35
CA GLY A 319 4.37 -19.31 -21.32
C GLY A 319 3.14 -18.54 -21.80
N THR A 320 2.28 -19.23 -22.54
CA THR A 320 1.18 -18.60 -23.30
C THR A 320 -0.22 -18.99 -22.82
N ASN A 321 -0.34 -19.79 -21.75
CA ASN A 321 -1.64 -20.22 -21.24
C ASN A 321 -2.09 -19.36 -20.05
N PHE A 322 -3.39 -19.04 -20.04
CA PHE A 322 -4.14 -18.51 -18.92
C PHE A 322 -5.22 -19.51 -18.54
N ASN A 323 -5.47 -19.73 -17.25
CA ASN A 323 -6.53 -20.63 -16.80
C ASN A 323 -7.92 -19.97 -16.79
N SER A 324 -8.02 -18.64 -16.96
CA SER A 324 -9.28 -17.89 -16.89
C SER A 324 -9.24 -16.59 -17.69
N PHE A 325 -10.41 -16.01 -17.96
CA PHE A 325 -10.53 -14.68 -18.58
C PHE A 325 -9.95 -13.59 -17.68
N ASN A 326 -10.20 -13.67 -16.37
CA ASN A 326 -9.63 -12.71 -15.42
C ASN A 326 -8.11 -12.80 -15.32
N ALA A 327 -7.51 -13.98 -15.48
CA ALA A 327 -6.06 -14.13 -15.52
C ALA A 327 -5.45 -13.46 -16.76
N ALA A 328 -6.08 -13.64 -17.93
CA ALA A 328 -5.69 -12.97 -19.16
C ALA A 328 -5.83 -11.43 -19.04
N TYR A 329 -6.96 -10.95 -18.50
CA TYR A 329 -7.17 -9.52 -18.24
C TYR A 329 -6.11 -8.96 -17.28
N ASN A 330 -5.80 -9.66 -16.20
CA ASN A 330 -4.79 -9.23 -15.24
C ASN A 330 -3.41 -9.07 -15.87
N ALA A 331 -3.04 -9.91 -16.85
CA ALA A 331 -1.78 -9.77 -17.56
C ALA A 331 -1.74 -8.53 -18.47
N ILE A 332 -2.79 -8.29 -19.25
CA ILE A 332 -2.84 -7.14 -20.17
C ILE A 332 -3.01 -5.80 -19.45
N LYS A 333 -3.27 -5.77 -18.14
CA LYS A 333 -3.20 -4.52 -17.34
C LYS A 333 -1.82 -3.87 -17.39
N CYS A 334 -0.76 -4.65 -17.62
CA CYS A 334 0.57 -4.12 -17.87
C CYS A 334 0.74 -3.49 -19.28
N GLY A 335 -0.28 -3.56 -20.13
CA GLY A 335 -0.25 -3.16 -21.54
C GLY A 335 -0.05 -4.33 -22.50
N ILE A 336 -0.12 -4.01 -23.78
CA ILE A 336 0.23 -4.91 -24.89
C ILE A 336 1.30 -4.24 -25.76
N SER A 337 2.21 -5.01 -26.36
CA SER A 337 3.23 -4.44 -27.25
C SER A 337 2.76 -4.35 -28.71
N ARG A 338 1.87 -5.27 -29.11
CA ARG A 338 1.17 -5.33 -30.41
C ARG A 338 -0.20 -6.00 -30.19
N ALA A 339 -1.00 -6.19 -31.22
CA ALA A 339 -2.24 -6.94 -31.14
C ALA A 339 -2.07 -8.33 -30.47
N VAL A 340 -3.00 -8.68 -29.59
CA VAL A 340 -3.02 -9.96 -28.85
C VAL A 340 -4.32 -10.70 -29.12
N VAL A 341 -4.23 -12.03 -29.26
CA VAL A 341 -5.39 -12.91 -29.42
C VAL A 341 -5.37 -13.97 -28.33
N PHE A 342 -6.42 -14.04 -27.53
CA PHE A 342 -6.69 -15.12 -26.59
C PHE A 342 -7.62 -16.13 -27.25
N ASN A 343 -7.08 -17.26 -27.70
CA ASN A 343 -7.85 -18.40 -28.16
C ASN A 343 -8.40 -19.15 -26.94
N VAL A 344 -9.70 -19.03 -26.72
CA VAL A 344 -10.38 -19.70 -25.62
C VAL A 344 -10.65 -21.14 -26.04
N VAL A 345 -10.25 -22.08 -25.19
CA VAL A 345 -10.53 -23.51 -25.36
C VAL A 345 -11.90 -23.80 -24.77
N PRO A 346 -12.87 -24.32 -25.55
CA PRO A 346 -14.12 -24.83 -25.01
C PRO A 346 -13.84 -25.90 -23.96
N ALA A 347 -14.51 -25.79 -22.81
CA ALA A 347 -14.30 -26.69 -21.70
C ALA A 347 -15.58 -27.46 -21.38
N ALA A 348 -15.42 -28.65 -20.77
CA ALA A 348 -16.54 -29.51 -20.39
C ALA A 348 -17.53 -28.83 -19.44
N THR A 349 -17.05 -27.88 -18.62
CA THR A 349 -17.89 -26.99 -17.82
C THR A 349 -17.61 -25.53 -18.19
N PRO A 350 -18.57 -24.61 -18.02
CA PRO A 350 -18.36 -23.19 -18.32
C PRO A 350 -17.20 -22.56 -17.53
N TYR A 351 -16.63 -21.48 -18.06
CA TYR A 351 -15.84 -20.52 -17.28
C TYR A 351 -16.81 -19.74 -16.39
N ASN A 352 -16.85 -20.09 -15.09
CA ASN A 352 -17.76 -19.46 -14.13
C ASN A 352 -17.07 -18.27 -13.45
N GLU A 353 -17.08 -17.12 -14.12
CA GLU A 353 -16.46 -15.90 -13.64
C GLU A 353 -17.12 -14.66 -14.27
N GLN A 354 -17.06 -13.55 -13.55
CA GLN A 354 -17.42 -12.24 -14.08
C GLN A 354 -16.18 -11.57 -14.65
N LEU A 355 -16.23 -11.07 -15.88
CA LEU A 355 -15.14 -10.32 -16.50
C LEU A 355 -15.46 -8.82 -16.49
N ILE A 356 -14.79 -8.08 -15.62
CA ILE A 356 -14.92 -6.62 -15.52
C ILE A 356 -13.61 -5.97 -15.98
N ILE A 357 -13.63 -5.40 -17.19
CA ILE A 357 -12.51 -4.62 -17.74
C ILE A 357 -12.81 -3.15 -17.44
N ASN A 358 -12.00 -2.52 -16.59
CA ASN A 358 -12.33 -1.24 -15.96
C ASN A 358 -11.22 -0.19 -16.01
N ALA A 359 -10.30 -0.30 -16.96
CA ALA A 359 -9.26 0.69 -17.21
C ALA A 359 -8.75 0.60 -18.65
N PRO A 360 -8.20 1.69 -19.21
CA PRO A 360 -7.54 1.66 -20.50
C PRO A 360 -6.35 0.69 -20.48
N ILE A 361 -6.16 -0.04 -21.57
CA ILE A 361 -5.00 -0.93 -21.74
C ILE A 361 -3.90 -0.15 -22.43
N PRO A 362 -2.71 0.03 -21.81
CA PRO A 362 -1.59 0.71 -22.46
C PRO A 362 -1.30 0.13 -23.84
N ASN A 363 -1.18 1.02 -24.83
CA ASN A 363 -0.88 0.73 -26.23
C ASN A 363 -1.97 -0.08 -26.98
N SER A 364 -3.20 -0.20 -26.44
CA SER A 364 -4.35 -0.63 -27.24
C SER A 364 -4.74 0.45 -28.25
N SER A 365 -5.08 0.03 -29.47
CA SER A 365 -5.46 0.92 -30.58
C SER A 365 -6.24 0.14 -31.63
N SER A 366 -6.70 0.82 -32.69
CA SER A 366 -7.27 0.18 -33.87
C SER A 366 -6.30 -0.77 -34.60
N ILE A 367 -4.99 -0.65 -34.34
CA ILE A 367 -3.95 -1.54 -34.87
C ILE A 367 -3.61 -2.65 -33.85
N ASN A 368 -3.51 -2.28 -32.57
CA ASN A 368 -3.18 -3.19 -31.48
C ASN A 368 -4.46 -3.55 -30.71
N THR A 369 -5.24 -4.47 -31.26
CA THR A 369 -6.49 -4.92 -30.64
C THR A 369 -6.25 -6.00 -29.58
N ILE A 370 -7.19 -6.14 -28.64
CA ILE A 370 -7.27 -7.28 -27.73
C ILE A 370 -8.43 -8.16 -28.15
N THR A 371 -8.15 -9.36 -28.65
CA THR A 371 -9.19 -10.27 -29.13
C THR A 371 -9.37 -11.46 -28.20
N PHE A 372 -10.58 -11.69 -27.70
CA PHE A 372 -11.00 -12.96 -27.12
C PHE A 372 -11.71 -13.77 -28.21
N ASN A 373 -10.98 -14.72 -28.81
CA ASN A 373 -11.53 -15.66 -29.77
C ASN A 373 -12.12 -16.86 -29.02
N GLY A 374 -13.44 -16.82 -28.79
CA GLY A 374 -14.19 -17.71 -27.93
C GLY A 374 -14.23 -19.17 -28.40
N ASN A 375 -14.18 -19.44 -29.71
CA ASN A 375 -14.31 -20.80 -30.29
C ASN A 375 -15.53 -21.60 -29.75
N GLY A 376 -16.61 -20.95 -29.37
CA GLY A 376 -17.80 -21.55 -28.77
C GLY A 376 -17.67 -21.84 -27.26
N ALA A 377 -16.58 -21.42 -26.60
CA ALA A 377 -16.44 -21.52 -25.16
C ALA A 377 -17.54 -20.72 -24.43
N ILE A 378 -17.94 -21.22 -23.27
CA ILE A 378 -19.02 -20.63 -22.47
C ILE A 378 -18.41 -19.89 -21.28
N ILE A 379 -18.69 -18.59 -21.18
CA ILE A 379 -18.53 -17.82 -19.93
C ILE A 379 -19.90 -17.63 -19.29
N THR A 380 -19.99 -17.79 -17.97
CA THR A 380 -21.23 -17.69 -17.21
C THR A 380 -20.97 -17.00 -15.88
N PHE A 381 -21.95 -16.23 -15.40
CA PHE A 381 -21.91 -15.67 -14.05
C PHE A 381 -23.32 -15.40 -13.54
N SER A 382 -23.57 -15.71 -12.26
CA SER A 382 -24.86 -15.49 -11.60
C SER A 382 -24.74 -14.31 -10.65
N SER A 383 -25.10 -13.10 -11.10
CA SER A 383 -24.96 -11.91 -10.27
C SER A 383 -26.11 -11.76 -9.27
N SER A 384 -25.76 -11.39 -8.03
CA SER A 384 -26.68 -10.88 -7.00
C SER A 384 -26.45 -9.40 -6.70
N ASN A 385 -25.47 -8.76 -7.35
CA ASN A 385 -25.10 -7.38 -7.13
C ASN A 385 -25.78 -6.48 -8.16
N THR A 386 -26.61 -5.55 -7.68
CA THR A 386 -27.35 -4.62 -8.55
C THR A 386 -26.43 -3.73 -9.39
N ASN A 387 -25.20 -3.46 -8.94
CA ASN A 387 -24.25 -2.62 -9.67
C ASN A 387 -23.36 -3.41 -10.63
N GLU A 388 -23.34 -4.74 -10.55
CA GLU A 388 -22.49 -5.60 -11.37
C GLU A 388 -23.31 -6.70 -12.02
N ARG A 389 -24.24 -6.28 -12.89
CA ARG A 389 -25.25 -7.14 -13.51
C ARG A 389 -24.73 -7.99 -14.67
N ALA A 390 -23.64 -7.58 -15.29
CA ALA A 390 -23.17 -8.18 -16.54
C ALA A 390 -22.20 -9.34 -16.32
N VAL A 391 -22.22 -10.34 -17.21
CA VAL A 391 -21.17 -11.36 -17.26
C VAL A 391 -19.88 -10.75 -17.79
N VAL A 392 -19.97 -9.95 -18.84
CA VAL A 392 -18.84 -9.17 -19.40
C VAL A 392 -19.16 -7.68 -19.32
N LYS A 393 -18.30 -6.93 -18.63
CA LYS A 393 -18.46 -5.48 -18.45
C LYS A 393 -17.23 -4.74 -18.94
N LEU A 394 -17.44 -3.70 -19.74
CA LEU A 394 -16.43 -2.82 -20.28
C LEU A 394 -16.66 -1.41 -19.73
N LYS A 395 -15.70 -0.89 -18.96
CA LYS A 395 -15.72 0.46 -18.38
C LYS A 395 -14.41 1.16 -18.76
N ASN A 396 -14.48 2.31 -19.43
CA ASN A 396 -13.29 3.12 -19.77
C ASN A 396 -12.21 2.29 -20.48
N THR A 397 -12.60 1.59 -21.54
CA THR A 397 -11.73 0.65 -22.25
C THR A 397 -12.05 0.59 -23.74
N LYS A 398 -11.03 0.39 -24.57
CA LYS A 398 -11.15 0.53 -26.02
C LYS A 398 -10.42 -0.58 -26.76
N HIS A 399 -10.93 -0.94 -27.94
CA HIS A 399 -10.33 -1.89 -28.89
C HIS A 399 -10.32 -3.36 -28.43
N PHE A 400 -11.37 -3.77 -27.71
CA PHE A 400 -11.63 -5.18 -27.41
C PHE A 400 -12.50 -5.80 -28.49
N ILE A 401 -12.16 -7.04 -28.89
CA ILE A 401 -12.95 -7.86 -29.81
C ILE A 401 -13.34 -9.15 -29.09
N PHE A 402 -14.64 -9.39 -28.95
CA PHE A 402 -15.18 -10.67 -28.50
C PHE A 402 -15.78 -11.38 -29.71
N ASP A 403 -15.23 -12.55 -30.04
CA ASP A 403 -15.59 -13.29 -31.25
C ASP A 403 -16.02 -14.71 -30.90
N SER A 404 -17.17 -15.16 -31.40
CA SER A 404 -17.58 -16.57 -31.30
C SER A 404 -17.63 -17.11 -29.87
N LEU A 405 -18.00 -16.27 -28.90
CA LEU A 405 -18.12 -16.63 -27.48
C LEU A 405 -19.59 -16.91 -27.13
N VAL A 406 -19.83 -17.85 -26.23
CA VAL A 406 -21.16 -18.05 -25.61
C VAL A 406 -21.17 -17.39 -24.23
N VAL A 407 -22.07 -16.43 -24.02
CA VAL A 407 -22.21 -15.68 -22.78
C VAL A 407 -23.55 -16.03 -22.13
N ASN A 408 -23.50 -16.69 -20.97
CA ASN A 408 -24.70 -17.10 -20.22
C ASN A 408 -24.92 -16.20 -19.00
N ALA A 409 -25.90 -15.29 -19.14
CA ALA A 409 -26.38 -14.33 -18.16
C ALA A 409 -27.84 -14.61 -17.76
N ASN A 410 -28.23 -15.88 -17.73
CA ASN A 410 -29.62 -16.34 -17.57
C ASN A 410 -29.95 -16.83 -16.15
N ALA A 411 -28.98 -16.82 -15.23
CA ALA A 411 -29.12 -17.26 -13.85
C ALA A 411 -28.86 -16.10 -12.86
N GLY A 412 -29.27 -16.28 -11.60
CA GLY A 412 -29.12 -15.28 -10.55
C GLY A 412 -30.26 -14.24 -10.49
N THR A 413 -29.98 -13.11 -9.83
CA THR A 413 -30.95 -12.00 -9.65
C THR A 413 -30.84 -10.95 -10.76
N TYR A 414 -29.62 -10.79 -11.31
CA TYR A 414 -29.29 -9.86 -12.38
C TYR A 414 -28.49 -10.59 -13.46
N GLY A 415 -28.72 -10.23 -14.73
CA GLY A 415 -28.08 -10.89 -15.86
C GLY A 415 -28.08 -10.05 -17.12
N TYR A 416 -27.02 -9.25 -17.29
CA TYR A 416 -26.66 -8.67 -18.58
C TYR A 416 -25.61 -9.53 -19.28
N GLY A 417 -25.73 -9.73 -20.59
CA GLY A 417 -24.68 -10.39 -21.36
C GLY A 417 -23.43 -9.51 -21.39
N PHE A 418 -23.57 -8.37 -22.06
CA PHE A 418 -22.55 -7.32 -22.14
C PHE A 418 -23.06 -6.00 -21.56
N HIS A 419 -22.22 -5.28 -20.85
CA HIS A 419 -22.51 -3.92 -20.38
C HIS A 419 -21.32 -2.97 -20.65
N LEU A 420 -21.56 -1.93 -21.44
CA LEU A 420 -20.58 -0.89 -21.77
C LEU A 420 -20.97 0.43 -21.10
N MET A 421 -19.99 1.11 -20.52
CA MET A 421 -20.17 2.41 -19.89
C MET A 421 -18.86 3.19 -19.76
N ASN A 422 -18.95 4.47 -19.42
CA ASN A 422 -17.83 5.35 -19.11
C ASN A 422 -16.77 5.36 -20.23
N ASP A 423 -17.13 5.78 -21.44
CA ASP A 423 -16.18 5.94 -22.57
C ASP A 423 -15.57 4.59 -23.04
N ALA A 424 -16.39 3.53 -23.02
CA ALA A 424 -16.00 2.23 -23.56
C ALA A 424 -16.28 2.18 -25.08
N ASP A 425 -15.24 2.38 -25.88
CA ASP A 425 -15.38 2.70 -27.31
C ASP A 425 -14.67 1.73 -28.23
N SER A 426 -15.07 1.74 -29.50
CA SER A 426 -14.38 1.01 -30.56
C SER A 426 -14.20 -0.48 -30.23
N ASN A 427 -15.16 -1.04 -29.49
CA ASN A 427 -15.19 -2.46 -29.15
C ASN A 427 -16.09 -3.21 -30.14
N GLU A 428 -15.80 -4.48 -30.34
CA GLU A 428 -16.56 -5.35 -31.23
C GLU A 428 -17.03 -6.60 -30.49
N VAL A 429 -18.32 -6.91 -30.60
CA VAL A 429 -18.88 -8.21 -30.18
C VAL A 429 -19.50 -8.84 -31.42
N ARG A 430 -18.91 -9.93 -31.89
CA ARG A 430 -19.35 -10.58 -33.13
C ARG A 430 -19.45 -12.09 -33.02
N ARG A 431 -20.41 -12.67 -33.76
CA ARG A 431 -20.64 -14.13 -33.81
C ARG A 431 -20.86 -14.78 -32.44
N CYS A 432 -21.18 -13.98 -31.43
CA CYS A 432 -21.41 -14.48 -30.07
C CYS A 432 -22.85 -14.96 -29.91
N THR A 433 -23.04 -15.90 -29.00
CA THR A 433 -24.38 -16.29 -28.50
C THR A 433 -24.54 -15.74 -27.09
N ILE A 434 -25.47 -14.81 -26.91
CA ILE A 434 -25.74 -14.13 -25.65
C ILE A 434 -27.08 -14.61 -25.11
N ASN A 435 -27.04 -15.42 -24.07
CA ASN A 435 -28.22 -16.00 -23.43
C ASN A 435 -28.52 -15.27 -22.12
N THR A 436 -29.76 -14.84 -21.98
CA THR A 436 -30.28 -14.21 -20.76
C THR A 436 -31.58 -14.91 -20.35
N SER A 437 -32.26 -14.44 -19.30
CA SER A 437 -33.51 -15.08 -18.88
C SER A 437 -34.60 -14.91 -19.94
N THR A 438 -35.17 -16.01 -20.42
CA THR A 438 -36.31 -16.03 -21.38
C THR A 438 -37.67 -16.00 -20.68
N THR A 439 -37.69 -16.10 -19.35
CA THR A 439 -38.92 -16.15 -18.54
C THR A 439 -39.10 -14.94 -17.64
N SER A 440 -38.04 -14.17 -17.39
CA SER A 440 -38.08 -12.99 -16.54
C SER A 440 -38.75 -11.81 -17.24
N THR A 441 -39.65 -11.15 -16.52
CA THR A 441 -40.30 -9.91 -16.93
C THR A 441 -39.65 -8.67 -16.31
N SER A 442 -38.50 -8.83 -15.64
CA SER A 442 -37.79 -7.76 -14.93
C SER A 442 -36.67 -7.13 -15.77
N GLN A 443 -36.48 -5.81 -15.64
CA GLN A 443 -35.36 -5.05 -16.23
C GLN A 443 -33.97 -5.43 -15.67
N ASN A 444 -33.91 -6.39 -14.76
CA ASN A 444 -32.65 -6.96 -14.27
C ASN A 444 -31.93 -7.82 -15.31
N PHE A 445 -32.60 -8.17 -16.41
CA PHE A 445 -32.04 -9.01 -17.47
C PHE A 445 -32.11 -8.32 -18.83
N ALA A 446 -31.03 -8.38 -19.60
CA ALA A 446 -30.94 -7.81 -20.95
C ALA A 446 -29.73 -8.40 -21.70
N GLY A 447 -29.77 -8.47 -23.02
CA GLY A 447 -28.65 -9.01 -23.80
C GLY A 447 -27.42 -8.11 -23.75
N ILE A 448 -27.53 -6.92 -24.32
CA ILE A 448 -26.45 -5.94 -24.43
C ILE A 448 -26.94 -4.59 -23.93
N VAL A 449 -26.16 -3.95 -23.06
CA VAL A 449 -26.52 -2.67 -22.44
C VAL A 449 -25.41 -1.65 -22.63
N ILE A 450 -25.76 -0.48 -23.14
CA ILE A 450 -24.93 0.72 -23.15
C ILE A 450 -25.69 1.79 -22.39
N ASN A 451 -25.20 2.19 -21.21
CA ASN A 451 -25.90 3.19 -20.40
C ASN A 451 -24.98 3.97 -19.44
N GLY A 452 -25.58 4.90 -18.70
CA GLY A 452 -24.88 5.70 -17.67
C GLY A 452 -25.03 5.19 -16.25
N SER A 453 -25.51 3.96 -16.04
CA SER A 453 -25.84 3.45 -14.70
C SER A 453 -25.49 1.99 -14.52
N ASP A 454 -24.77 1.71 -13.43
CA ASP A 454 -24.50 0.35 -12.98
C ASP A 454 -25.79 -0.44 -12.63
N ALA A 455 -26.84 0.24 -12.15
CA ALA A 455 -28.04 -0.39 -11.57
C ALA A 455 -29.35 -0.19 -12.34
N GLY A 456 -29.38 0.59 -13.42
CA GLY A 456 -30.63 0.91 -14.11
C GLY A 456 -30.57 0.69 -15.61
N LEU A 457 -31.29 -0.32 -16.11
CA LEU A 457 -31.25 -0.74 -17.53
C LEU A 457 -31.41 0.43 -18.53
N THR A 458 -32.33 1.35 -18.24
CA THR A 458 -32.69 2.47 -19.13
C THR A 458 -32.26 3.83 -18.58
N THR A 459 -31.46 3.86 -17.52
CA THR A 459 -31.00 5.11 -16.92
C THR A 459 -29.98 5.78 -17.85
N THR A 460 -30.30 6.98 -18.30
CA THR A 460 -29.43 7.80 -19.13
C THR A 460 -28.33 8.46 -18.30
N GLY A 461 -27.23 8.82 -18.95
CA GLY A 461 -26.13 9.58 -18.36
C GLY A 461 -25.12 9.96 -19.43
N THR A 462 -24.03 10.62 -19.03
CA THR A 462 -22.90 10.89 -19.93
C THR A 462 -22.12 9.58 -20.09
N VAL A 463 -22.46 8.84 -21.14
CA VAL A 463 -21.93 7.48 -21.37
C VAL A 463 -20.66 7.53 -22.21
N LEU A 464 -20.69 8.30 -23.31
CA LEU A 464 -19.61 8.46 -24.28
C LEU A 464 -19.12 7.15 -24.92
N CYS A 465 -19.88 6.05 -24.81
CA CYS A 465 -19.54 4.80 -25.49
C CYS A 465 -19.84 4.92 -26.98
N ASP A 466 -18.80 5.07 -27.79
CA ASP A 466 -18.87 5.38 -29.22
C ASP A 466 -18.25 4.28 -30.10
N ASP A 467 -18.73 4.20 -31.35
CA ASP A 467 -18.18 3.32 -32.39
C ASP A 467 -18.10 1.83 -32.02
N ASN A 468 -18.94 1.36 -31.10
CA ASN A 468 -19.02 -0.05 -30.76
C ASN A 468 -19.85 -0.81 -31.80
N THR A 469 -19.39 -1.99 -32.20
CA THR A 469 -20.07 -2.82 -33.20
C THR A 469 -20.53 -4.14 -32.60
N PHE A 470 -21.83 -4.41 -32.70
CA PHE A 470 -22.45 -5.66 -32.32
C PHE A 470 -22.99 -6.31 -33.59
N SER A 471 -22.32 -7.36 -34.07
CA SER A 471 -22.67 -7.97 -35.36
C SER A 471 -22.76 -9.48 -35.39
N ASN A 472 -23.72 -10.01 -36.15
CA ASN A 472 -23.87 -11.45 -36.36
C ASN A 472 -24.02 -12.25 -35.05
N ASN A 473 -24.55 -11.63 -33.99
CA ASN A 473 -24.78 -12.30 -32.71
C ASN A 473 -26.17 -12.93 -32.66
N ILE A 474 -26.31 -13.96 -31.83
CA ILE A 474 -27.61 -14.49 -31.41
C ILE A 474 -27.85 -13.98 -29.99
N ILE A 475 -28.93 -13.24 -29.77
CA ILE A 475 -29.33 -12.69 -28.46
C ILE A 475 -30.66 -13.32 -28.07
N ASN A 476 -30.62 -14.18 -27.05
CA ASN A 476 -31.78 -14.91 -26.54
C ASN A 476 -32.20 -14.37 -25.17
N GLY A 477 -33.47 -13.99 -25.03
CA GLY A 477 -34.04 -13.59 -23.74
C GLY A 477 -33.89 -12.10 -23.40
N GLY A 478 -34.24 -11.78 -22.16
CA GLY A 478 -34.03 -10.49 -21.53
C GLY A 478 -35.27 -9.62 -21.60
N TYR A 479 -35.31 -8.59 -20.75
CA TYR A 479 -36.34 -7.57 -20.84
C TYR A 479 -36.26 -6.82 -22.17
N TYR A 480 -35.01 -6.49 -22.55
CA TYR A 480 -34.63 -6.01 -23.87
C TYR A 480 -33.47 -6.83 -24.43
N GLY A 481 -33.43 -7.01 -25.75
CA GLY A 481 -32.27 -7.63 -26.41
C GLY A 481 -31.05 -6.72 -26.36
N VAL A 482 -31.16 -5.52 -26.94
CA VAL A 482 -30.12 -4.47 -26.89
C VAL A 482 -30.71 -3.17 -26.37
N VAL A 483 -29.98 -2.48 -25.49
CA VAL A 483 -30.36 -1.17 -24.96
C VAL A 483 -29.21 -0.18 -25.15
N ILE A 484 -29.51 0.98 -25.73
CA ILE A 484 -28.60 2.13 -25.75
C ILE A 484 -29.28 3.32 -25.09
N ALA A 485 -29.01 3.53 -23.80
CA ALA A 485 -29.58 4.60 -22.99
C ALA A 485 -28.51 5.67 -22.68
N SER A 486 -28.42 6.71 -23.52
CA SER A 486 -27.50 7.84 -23.34
C SER A 486 -28.26 9.17 -23.29
N GLN A 487 -27.63 10.21 -22.74
CA GLN A 487 -28.12 11.59 -22.84
C GLN A 487 -27.23 12.39 -23.79
N PHE A 488 -27.78 13.38 -24.50
CA PHE A 488 -27.00 14.24 -25.39
C PHE A 488 -26.13 15.25 -24.62
N SER A 489 -26.59 15.68 -23.44
CA SER A 489 -25.88 16.66 -22.61
C SER A 489 -24.53 16.11 -22.13
N GLY A 490 -23.44 16.72 -22.59
CA GLY A 490 -22.07 16.28 -22.29
C GLY A 490 -21.50 15.24 -23.26
N GLY A 491 -22.20 14.96 -24.37
CA GLY A 491 -21.80 14.00 -25.41
C GLY A 491 -22.69 12.76 -25.43
N ALA A 492 -23.22 12.41 -26.61
CA ALA A 492 -24.06 11.24 -26.83
C ALA A 492 -23.20 10.00 -27.18
N SER A 493 -23.78 8.80 -27.02
CA SER A 493 -23.20 7.56 -27.55
C SER A 493 -23.48 7.43 -29.06
N GLY A 494 -22.56 7.90 -29.90
CA GLY A 494 -22.62 7.92 -31.35
C GLY A 494 -21.91 6.74 -32.03
N GLY A 495 -22.18 6.53 -33.32
CA GLY A 495 -21.43 5.58 -34.16
C GLY A 495 -21.64 4.09 -33.84
N ASN A 496 -22.42 3.74 -32.80
CA ASN A 496 -22.70 2.37 -32.43
C ASN A 496 -23.52 1.64 -33.50
N LYS A 497 -23.16 0.39 -33.82
CA LYS A 497 -23.72 -0.40 -34.92
C LYS A 497 -24.30 -1.72 -34.42
N ILE A 498 -25.60 -1.93 -34.64
CA ILE A 498 -26.31 -3.19 -34.36
C ILE A 498 -26.67 -3.83 -35.69
N VAL A 499 -25.85 -4.76 -36.19
CA VAL A 499 -25.90 -5.23 -37.59
C VAL A 499 -26.04 -6.75 -37.67
N ASN A 500 -27.02 -7.26 -38.41
CA ASN A 500 -27.20 -8.69 -38.66
C ASN A 500 -27.30 -9.57 -37.41
N ASN A 501 -27.85 -9.07 -36.30
CA ASN A 501 -28.08 -9.87 -35.10
C ASN A 501 -29.43 -10.57 -35.17
N ASP A 502 -29.51 -11.81 -34.69
CA ASP A 502 -30.76 -12.53 -34.41
C ASP A 502 -31.15 -12.25 -32.95
N ILE A 503 -32.19 -11.44 -32.74
CA ILE A 503 -32.65 -11.02 -31.41
C ILE A 503 -34.05 -11.60 -31.19
N ARG A 504 -34.16 -12.51 -30.23
CA ARG A 504 -35.38 -13.32 -30.03
C ARG A 504 -35.64 -13.64 -28.55
N GLU A 505 -36.85 -14.10 -28.28
CA GLU A 505 -37.31 -14.50 -26.93
C GLU A 505 -37.22 -13.38 -25.87
N PHE A 506 -37.25 -12.11 -26.28
CA PHE A 506 -37.27 -10.97 -25.37
C PHE A 506 -38.67 -10.71 -24.82
N TYR A 507 -38.77 -10.15 -23.62
CA TYR A 507 -40.06 -9.83 -23.00
C TYR A 507 -40.72 -8.57 -23.58
N SER A 508 -39.96 -7.47 -23.77
CA SER A 508 -40.53 -6.18 -24.20
C SER A 508 -40.16 -5.78 -25.63
N ALA A 509 -38.88 -5.64 -25.96
CA ALA A 509 -38.43 -5.27 -27.31
C ALA A 509 -37.05 -5.85 -27.66
N GLY A 510 -36.79 -6.07 -28.95
CA GLY A 510 -35.49 -6.53 -29.42
C GLY A 510 -34.39 -5.48 -29.26
N THR A 511 -34.71 -4.21 -29.52
CA THR A 511 -33.77 -3.07 -29.41
C THR A 511 -34.50 -1.86 -28.81
N ARG A 512 -33.85 -1.14 -27.90
CA ARG A 512 -34.39 0.07 -27.27
C ARG A 512 -33.38 1.21 -27.20
#